data_AF-A0A7R8CJJ8-F1
#
_entry.id   AF-A0A7R8CJJ8-F1
#
_cell.length_a   1.000
_cell.length_b   1.000
_cell.length_c   1.000
_cell.angle_alpha   90.00
_cell.angle_beta   90.00
_cell.angle_gamma   90.00
#
_symmetry.space_group_name_H-M   'P 1'
#
loop_
_entity.id
_entity.type
_entity.pdbx_description
1 polymer ?
#
loop_
_entity_poly.entity_id
_entity_poly.type
_entity_poly.pdbx_seq_one_letter_code
_entity_poly.pdbx_strand_id
1 'polypeptide(L)'
;MSSTERSYFLTAIEAILSNWTALQLAISQNAAGSNSIAVGTWMSGAIVSWFEENKNVEYYEATELLETILNQEFNLIVQDGSADEIGRLIYSNLCPNVTSQSVKIEDPDSSNPMFEEGNDDAMECESKMDQDGDLVNDEQDNDSLDDEDMEDAREKELNEKLKAVNETLKNNPYDYQSHIDKISVLKSLGELEELRLARQTFSKLYPLSVELWLTWLQDEQRLASSPKERKEVCHLFKRAVQDYLSVDIWIEYCSFILGDVGSADGVSSAREVFEEAVAAIGLHVGKGYLIWGAYRDFEVAVMNLHNKGYEFVFKVFQRQLAIPLLNMEKSIEELKDFEDIPDFKRFSSSSSLSSVYQNSLKKLQGKEEFENALLQTVGDSEANFIKYSEYIQALRDNKSSSPPEIQNLYERRITDHCLNPISWIEYLNYLDSVLKIQSIAIALEVYGSDLKEITKVFEEALASGFSDPVDYSRIWINYISYFRRKIDDDGIPNSDPELKLSRFWASVSGDRLRDMETARKCWAKIVHLIGDRMIYWTEGMEKIKDFPDYFAHLWRQFELEEGDLTQLQNAEDKIRKCLLINEERLAKKDGSDTGV
;
A
#
# COMPACT_ATOMS: atom_id res chain seq x y z
N MET A 1 -3.90 17.68 37.78
CA MET A 1 -4.63 17.59 36.51
C MET A 1 -6.09 17.96 36.75
N SER A 2 -6.75 18.60 35.79
CA SER A 2 -8.21 18.80 35.81
C SER A 2 -8.95 17.48 35.58
N SER A 3 -10.24 17.40 35.93
CA SER A 3 -11.09 16.20 35.69
C SER A 3 -11.05 15.72 34.24
N THR A 4 -10.98 16.68 33.30
CA THR A 4 -10.96 16.42 31.87
C THR A 4 -9.58 15.94 31.40
N GLU A 5 -8.49 16.55 31.90
CA GLU A 5 -7.11 16.12 31.63
C GLU A 5 -6.85 14.70 32.13
N ARG A 6 -7.36 14.36 33.33
CA ARG A 6 -7.26 13.00 33.87
C ARG A 6 -7.92 11.97 32.96
N SER A 7 -9.10 12.28 32.43
CA SER A 7 -9.83 11.37 31.53
C SER A 7 -9.08 11.15 30.22
N TYR A 8 -8.52 12.20 29.63
CA TYR A 8 -7.72 12.08 28.40
C TYR A 8 -6.41 11.32 28.64
N PHE A 9 -5.74 11.58 29.76
CA PHE A 9 -4.51 10.88 30.10
C PHE A 9 -4.75 9.40 30.37
N LEU A 10 -5.80 9.03 31.12
CA LEU A 10 -6.18 7.64 31.32
C LEU A 10 -6.46 6.91 29.99
N THR A 11 -7.20 7.56 29.08
CA THR A 11 -7.51 6.99 27.76
C THR A 11 -6.22 6.77 26.94
N ALA A 12 -5.25 7.69 27.04
CA ALA A 12 -3.96 7.56 26.38
C ALA A 12 -3.12 6.41 26.98
N ILE A 13 -3.07 6.27 28.31
CA ILE A 13 -2.38 5.17 28.98
C ILE A 13 -2.99 3.81 28.59
N GLU A 14 -4.31 3.70 28.58
CA GLU A 14 -5.01 2.47 28.16
C GLU A 14 -4.68 2.09 26.71
N ALA A 15 -4.61 3.08 25.81
CA ALA A 15 -4.22 2.86 24.42
C ALA A 15 -2.74 2.46 24.28
N ILE A 16 -1.83 3.04 25.07
CA ILE A 16 -0.41 2.70 25.05
C ILE A 16 -0.20 1.27 25.54
N LEU A 17 -0.80 0.91 26.68
CA LEU A 17 -0.63 -0.41 27.30
C LEU A 17 -1.32 -1.53 26.52
N SER A 18 -2.45 -1.24 25.86
CA SER A 18 -3.11 -2.22 24.97
C SER A 18 -2.28 -2.57 23.73
N ASN A 19 -1.38 -1.68 23.30
CA ASN A 19 -0.46 -1.91 22.18
C ASN A 19 0.92 -2.40 22.62
N TRP A 20 1.20 -2.50 23.93
CA TRP A 20 2.49 -2.98 24.42
C TRP A 20 2.56 -4.51 24.41
N THR A 21 3.25 -5.06 23.41
CA THR A 21 3.35 -6.51 23.16
C THR A 21 3.78 -7.33 24.37
N ALA A 22 4.79 -6.89 25.12
CA ALA A 22 5.28 -7.61 26.30
C ALA A 22 4.19 -7.77 27.39
N LEU A 23 3.39 -6.71 27.61
CA LEU A 23 2.28 -6.74 28.55
C LEU A 23 1.12 -7.61 28.03
N GLN A 24 0.77 -7.51 26.74
CA GLN A 24 -0.29 -8.32 26.15
C GLN A 24 0.04 -9.82 26.16
N LEU A 25 1.30 -10.17 25.90
CA LEU A 25 1.77 -11.55 26.02
C LEU A 25 1.68 -12.04 27.47
N ALA A 26 2.11 -11.24 28.45
CA ALA A 26 2.00 -11.59 29.87
C ALA A 26 0.53 -11.83 30.31
N ILE A 27 -0.40 -11.01 29.81
CA ILE A 27 -1.84 -11.17 30.06
C ILE A 27 -2.37 -12.45 29.40
N SER A 28 -2.03 -12.69 28.13
CA SER A 28 -2.50 -13.87 27.37
C SER A 28 -1.99 -15.20 27.94
N GLN A 29 -0.79 -15.18 28.54
CA GLN A 29 -0.15 -16.34 29.16
C GLN A 29 -0.58 -16.56 30.62
N ASN A 30 -1.50 -15.74 31.14
CA ASN A 30 -1.93 -15.75 32.54
C ASN A 30 -0.75 -15.61 33.52
N ALA A 31 0.23 -14.74 33.22
CA ALA A 31 1.43 -14.57 34.05
C ALA A 31 1.14 -14.09 35.49
N ALA A 32 0.02 -13.38 35.70
CA ALA A 32 -0.50 -13.00 37.03
C ALA A 32 -1.62 -13.96 37.53
N GLY A 33 -1.69 -15.19 37.01
CA GLY A 33 -2.73 -16.16 37.30
C GLY A 33 -4.10 -15.79 36.70
N SER A 34 -5.19 -16.27 37.31
CA SER A 34 -6.57 -16.08 36.81
C SER A 34 -7.03 -14.62 36.75
N ASN A 35 -6.26 -13.70 37.31
CA ASN A 35 -6.59 -12.27 37.38
C ASN A 35 -5.78 -11.42 36.40
N SER A 36 -5.02 -12.02 35.47
CA SER A 36 -4.10 -11.29 34.58
C SER A 36 -4.77 -10.17 33.77
N ILE A 37 -6.02 -10.37 33.35
CA ILE A 37 -6.82 -9.33 32.68
C ILE A 37 -7.14 -8.18 33.64
N ALA A 38 -7.55 -8.50 34.87
CA ALA A 38 -7.90 -7.49 35.88
C ALA A 38 -6.69 -6.67 36.34
N VAL A 39 -5.52 -7.31 36.45
CA VAL A 39 -4.24 -6.66 36.77
C VAL A 39 -3.83 -5.71 35.64
N GLY A 40 -3.98 -6.12 34.37
CA GLY A 40 -3.72 -5.25 33.21
C GLY A 40 -4.63 -4.01 33.16
N THR A 41 -5.92 -4.17 33.48
CA THR A 41 -6.85 -3.01 33.58
C THR A 41 -6.51 -2.12 34.77
N TRP A 42 -6.15 -2.69 35.92
CA TRP A 42 -5.74 -1.94 37.11
C TRP A 42 -4.46 -1.12 36.88
N MET A 43 -3.49 -1.68 36.16
CA MET A 43 -2.20 -1.03 35.85
C MET A 43 -2.37 0.35 35.22
N SER A 44 -3.34 0.50 34.31
CA SER A 44 -3.64 1.79 33.66
C SER A 44 -4.03 2.87 34.69
N GLY A 45 -4.90 2.51 35.64
CA GLY A 45 -5.32 3.41 36.72
C GLY A 45 -4.21 3.68 37.73
N ALA A 46 -3.40 2.68 38.05
CA ALA A 46 -2.26 2.80 38.96
C ALA A 46 -1.21 3.78 38.45
N ILE A 47 -0.88 3.73 37.16
CA ILE A 47 0.05 4.66 36.51
C ILE A 47 -0.49 6.08 36.59
N VAL A 48 -1.76 6.31 36.21
CA VAL A 48 -2.39 7.63 36.28
C VAL A 48 -2.37 8.19 37.70
N SER A 49 -2.71 7.37 38.70
CA SER A 49 -2.67 7.77 40.11
C SER A 49 -1.24 8.09 40.58
N TRP A 50 -0.25 7.30 40.19
CA TRP A 50 1.15 7.57 40.52
C TRP A 50 1.64 8.90 39.92
N PHE A 51 1.26 9.21 38.69
CA PHE A 51 1.57 10.49 38.04
C PHE A 51 0.83 11.70 38.67
N GLU A 52 -0.32 11.48 39.31
CA GLU A 52 -1.00 12.54 40.07
C GLU A 52 -0.33 12.82 41.42
N GLU A 53 0.24 11.80 42.05
CA GLU A 53 0.87 11.88 43.37
C GLU A 53 2.31 12.42 43.30
N ASN A 54 3.01 12.20 42.19
CA ASN A 54 4.39 12.63 41.98
C ASN A 54 4.46 13.90 41.10
N LYS A 55 5.16 14.93 41.58
CA LYS A 55 5.39 16.17 40.83
C LYS A 55 6.78 16.15 40.20
N ASN A 56 6.89 16.60 38.95
CA ASN A 56 8.15 16.63 38.18
C ASN A 56 8.74 15.24 37.93
N VAL A 57 7.89 14.28 37.57
CA VAL A 57 8.33 12.95 37.14
C VAL A 57 9.23 13.08 35.91
N GLU A 58 10.38 12.42 35.93
CA GLU A 58 11.25 12.28 34.77
C GLU A 58 10.94 10.98 33.99
N TYR A 59 11.33 10.90 32.71
CA TYR A 59 10.95 9.76 31.86
C TYR A 59 11.46 8.40 32.36
N TYR A 60 12.65 8.36 32.99
CA TYR A 60 13.23 7.13 33.52
C TYR A 60 12.48 6.63 34.76
N GLU A 61 11.88 7.54 35.55
CA GLU A 61 11.07 7.15 36.71
C GLU A 61 9.75 6.47 36.26
N ALA A 62 9.25 6.85 35.08
CA ALA A 62 8.12 6.16 34.46
C ALA A 62 8.51 4.75 33.99
N THR A 63 9.69 4.59 33.40
CA THR A 63 10.25 3.28 33.02
C THR A 63 10.42 2.37 34.25
N GLU A 64 11.05 2.87 35.31
CA GLU A 64 11.24 2.12 36.56
C GLU A 64 9.92 1.68 37.20
N LEU A 65 8.88 2.53 37.13
CA LEU A 65 7.54 2.19 37.60
C LEU A 65 6.95 1.01 36.80
N LEU A 66 7.05 1.05 35.47
CA LEU A 66 6.53 -0.01 34.61
C LEU A 66 7.24 -1.33 34.88
N GLU A 67 8.58 -1.31 34.98
CA GLU A 67 9.39 -2.49 35.31
C GLU A 67 9.04 -3.04 36.70
N THR A 68 8.81 -2.15 37.67
CA THR A 68 8.41 -2.53 39.02
C THR A 68 7.05 -3.23 39.02
N ILE A 69 6.05 -2.68 38.32
CA ILE A 69 4.71 -3.28 38.22
C ILE A 69 4.77 -4.62 37.49
N LEU A 70 5.50 -4.73 36.37
CA LEU A 70 5.65 -5.98 35.63
C LEU A 70 6.33 -7.08 36.46
N ASN A 71 7.36 -6.73 37.21
CA ASN A 71 8.06 -7.69 38.06
C ASN A 71 7.19 -8.12 39.26
N GLN A 72 6.48 -7.19 39.90
CA GLN A 72 5.68 -7.49 41.10
C GLN A 72 4.36 -8.21 40.79
N GLU A 73 3.66 -7.79 39.74
CA GLU A 73 2.31 -8.28 39.43
C GLU A 73 2.30 -9.41 38.40
N PHE A 74 3.25 -9.41 37.46
CA PHE A 74 3.33 -10.42 36.39
C PHE A 74 4.55 -11.34 36.50
N ASN A 75 5.42 -11.15 37.50
CA ASN A 75 6.70 -11.88 37.63
C ASN A 75 7.52 -11.85 36.32
N LEU A 76 7.49 -10.70 35.63
CA LEU A 76 8.08 -10.50 34.32
C LEU A 76 9.22 -9.48 34.38
N ILE A 77 10.35 -9.84 33.80
CA ILE A 77 11.49 -8.94 33.59
C ILE A 77 11.63 -8.73 32.08
N VAL A 78 11.48 -7.48 31.65
CA VAL A 78 11.54 -7.08 30.24
C VAL A 78 12.94 -6.55 29.93
N GLN A 79 13.63 -7.16 28.96
CA GLN A 79 15.02 -6.79 28.59
C GLN A 79 15.16 -6.36 27.12
N ASP A 80 14.04 -6.25 26.40
CA ASP A 80 13.99 -5.90 24.97
C ASP A 80 14.02 -4.38 24.71
N GLY A 81 14.14 -3.56 25.76
CA GLY A 81 14.11 -2.10 25.67
C GLY A 81 12.71 -1.49 25.56
N SER A 82 11.65 -2.30 25.42
CA SER A 82 10.28 -1.80 25.22
C SER A 82 9.74 -1.06 26.44
N ALA A 83 10.16 -1.40 27.66
CA ALA A 83 9.78 -0.68 28.87
C ALA A 83 10.23 0.80 28.84
N ASP A 84 11.41 1.08 28.29
CA ASP A 84 11.95 2.44 28.17
C ASP A 84 11.21 3.25 27.09
N GLU A 85 10.90 2.62 25.96
CA GLU A 85 10.09 3.23 24.90
C GLU A 85 8.70 3.62 25.39
N ILE A 86 8.04 2.72 26.13
CA ILE A 86 6.71 2.96 26.71
C ILE A 86 6.78 4.02 27.82
N GLY A 87 7.82 4.03 28.65
CA GLY A 87 8.06 5.07 29.65
C GLY A 87 8.17 6.47 29.04
N ARG A 88 8.92 6.61 27.93
CA ARG A 88 9.03 7.88 27.17
C ARG A 88 7.71 8.28 26.52
N LEU A 89 6.96 7.32 25.97
CA LEU A 89 5.67 7.58 25.33
C LEU A 89 4.64 8.07 26.37
N ILE A 90 4.59 7.45 27.54
CA ILE A 90 3.74 7.89 28.66
C ILE A 90 4.14 9.30 29.13
N TYR A 91 5.44 9.56 29.29
CA TYR A 91 5.94 10.87 29.71
C TYR A 91 5.59 12.00 28.72
N SER A 92 5.76 11.77 27.42
CA SER A 92 5.45 12.76 26.37
C SER A 92 3.97 13.15 26.31
N ASN A 93 3.06 12.24 26.64
CA ASN A 93 1.61 12.50 26.71
C ASN A 93 1.19 13.33 27.95
N LEU A 94 2.03 13.41 28.98
CA LEU A 94 1.79 14.23 30.17
C LEU A 94 2.25 15.69 29.98
N CYS A 95 3.31 15.90 29.20
CA CYS A 95 3.96 17.21 29.01
C CYS A 95 3.98 17.64 27.52
N PRO A 96 2.86 18.15 26.96
CA PRO A 96 2.75 18.50 25.53
C PRO A 96 3.64 19.66 25.06
N ASN A 97 4.44 20.29 25.95
CA ASN A 97 5.34 21.41 25.61
C ASN A 97 6.82 21.02 25.45
N VAL A 98 7.18 19.73 25.45
CA VAL A 98 8.54 19.29 25.09
C VAL A 98 8.55 18.89 23.61
N THR A 99 8.43 19.87 22.72
CA THR A 99 8.78 19.69 21.31
C THR A 99 10.24 20.11 21.11
N SER A 100 11.02 19.23 20.48
CA SER A 100 12.34 19.50 19.86
C SER A 100 13.55 19.53 20.79
N GLN A 101 14.09 18.35 21.12
CA GLN A 101 15.54 18.16 21.09
C GLN A 101 15.86 16.90 20.28
N SER A 102 16.50 17.11 19.14
CA SER A 102 17.21 16.09 18.37
C SER A 102 18.20 15.35 19.29
N VAL A 103 17.96 14.08 19.56
CA VAL A 103 18.97 13.20 20.15
C VAL A 103 19.70 12.53 19.00
N LYS A 104 20.93 13.00 18.74
CA LYS A 104 21.94 12.22 18.03
C LYS A 104 22.33 11.07 18.95
N ILE A 105 22.30 9.85 18.42
CA ILE A 105 22.95 8.71 19.06
C ILE A 105 24.44 8.86 18.73
N GLU A 106 25.23 9.29 19.72
CA GLU A 106 26.68 9.12 19.71
C GLU A 106 26.98 7.75 20.32
N ASP A 107 27.67 6.91 19.56
CA ASP A 107 28.31 5.69 20.06
C ASP A 107 29.36 6.04 21.14
N PRO A 108 29.37 5.34 22.30
CA PRO A 108 30.56 5.18 23.08
C PRO A 108 30.97 3.71 23.07
N ASP A 109 31.92 3.45 22.19
CA ASP A 109 33.18 2.76 22.44
C ASP A 109 33.18 1.40 23.19
N SER A 110 33.85 0.49 22.50
CA SER A 110 34.39 -0.78 22.90
C SER A 110 34.90 -0.88 24.35
N SER A 111 34.35 -1.81 25.13
CA SER A 111 35.16 -2.69 26.00
C SER A 111 34.35 -3.91 26.44
N ASN A 112 34.73 -5.07 25.90
CA ASN A 112 34.36 -6.40 26.38
C ASN A 112 34.87 -6.60 27.83
N PRO A 113 34.18 -7.40 28.66
CA PRO A 113 34.82 -8.66 29.02
C PRO A 113 33.88 -9.88 29.01
N MET A 114 34.33 -10.91 28.27
CA MET A 114 34.30 -12.34 28.58
C MET A 114 33.15 -12.89 29.44
N PHE A 115 32.33 -13.77 28.85
CA PHE A 115 31.89 -15.02 29.50
C PHE A 115 31.79 -16.17 28.48
N GLU A 116 32.08 -17.36 28.97
CA GLU A 116 32.63 -18.55 28.30
C GLU A 116 31.65 -19.36 27.43
N GLU A 117 32.25 -20.04 26.44
CA GLU A 117 31.66 -21.05 25.56
C GLU A 117 31.22 -22.32 26.34
N GLY A 118 29.98 -22.76 26.09
CA GLY A 118 29.49 -24.09 26.42
C GLY A 118 29.25 -24.88 25.14
N ASN A 119 30.08 -25.91 24.93
CA ASN A 119 30.10 -26.89 23.86
C ASN A 119 28.78 -27.68 23.75
N ASP A 120 28.18 -27.77 22.56
CA ASP A 120 27.24 -28.84 22.20
C ASP A 120 27.71 -29.51 20.90
N ASP A 121 28.24 -30.72 21.07
CA ASP A 121 28.74 -31.58 19.99
C ASP A 121 27.59 -32.20 19.19
N ALA A 122 27.73 -32.11 17.86
CA ALA A 122 26.93 -32.81 16.87
C ALA A 122 27.09 -34.34 16.98
N MET A 123 25.99 -35.07 16.78
CA MET A 123 26.02 -36.53 16.59
C MET A 123 25.34 -36.91 15.26
N GLU A 124 26.17 -37.27 14.29
CA GLU A 124 25.79 -37.96 13.04
C GLU A 124 25.30 -39.38 13.33
N CYS A 125 24.36 -39.89 12.52
CA CYS A 125 24.10 -41.33 12.45
C CYS A 125 23.83 -41.76 11.00
N GLU A 126 24.81 -42.43 10.41
CA GLU A 126 24.64 -43.29 9.24
C GLU A 126 24.93 -44.76 9.60
N SER A 127 23.97 -45.61 9.22
CA SER A 127 24.07 -47.01 8.75
C SER A 127 24.78 -48.09 9.58
N LYS A 128 24.06 -49.20 9.81
CA LYS A 128 24.53 -50.58 9.53
C LYS A 128 23.38 -51.60 9.55
N MET A 129 23.38 -52.44 8.52
CA MET A 129 22.60 -53.67 8.36
C MET A 129 22.98 -54.72 9.42
N ASP A 130 22.03 -55.59 9.79
CA ASP A 130 22.27 -57.03 9.96
C ASP A 130 20.98 -57.85 9.87
N GLN A 131 21.13 -59.08 9.39
CA GLN A 131 20.12 -60.05 8.96
C GLN A 131 19.60 -60.99 10.06
N ASP A 132 18.49 -61.65 9.72
CA ASP A 132 17.99 -62.98 10.11
C ASP A 132 17.06 -63.17 11.34
N GLY A 133 15.80 -63.50 10.99
CA GLY A 133 15.17 -64.81 11.32
C GLY A 133 14.28 -64.90 12.56
N ASP A 134 12.95 -64.93 12.39
CA ASP A 134 12.12 -66.15 12.46
C ASP A 134 10.62 -65.85 12.20
N LEU A 135 9.90 -66.87 11.72
CA LEU A 135 8.47 -66.94 11.34
C LEU A 135 7.55 -66.72 12.58
N VAL A 136 6.28 -66.29 12.52
CA VAL A 136 5.06 -67.02 12.06
C VAL A 136 3.85 -66.05 12.00
N ASN A 137 2.99 -66.25 10.99
CA ASN A 137 1.59 -65.83 10.78
C ASN A 137 0.82 -65.14 11.94
N ASP A 138 0.09 -64.07 11.57
CA ASP A 138 -1.38 -64.07 11.68
C ASP A 138 -1.99 -63.12 10.63
N GLU A 139 -2.93 -63.67 9.85
CA GLU A 139 -3.79 -62.96 8.90
C GLU A 139 -4.68 -61.97 9.65
N GLN A 140 -4.62 -60.68 9.33
CA GLN A 140 -5.74 -59.76 9.52
C GLN A 140 -5.85 -58.79 8.35
N ASP A 141 -6.85 -59.10 7.52
CA ASP A 141 -7.74 -58.19 6.80
C ASP A 141 -7.13 -56.96 6.14
N ASN A 142 -6.89 -57.15 4.84
CA ASN A 142 -6.85 -56.10 3.84
C ASN A 142 -8.27 -55.54 3.65
N ASP A 143 -8.73 -54.69 4.58
CA ASP A 143 -9.84 -53.79 4.33
C ASP A 143 -9.33 -52.69 3.38
N SER A 144 -9.61 -52.87 2.09
CA SER A 144 -9.59 -51.77 1.14
C SER A 144 -10.68 -50.79 1.56
N LEU A 145 -10.31 -49.80 2.39
CA LEU A 145 -11.09 -48.58 2.52
C LEU A 145 -11.22 -48.02 1.10
N ASP A 146 -12.46 -47.92 0.62
CA ASP A 146 -12.79 -47.41 -0.71
C ASP A 146 -12.10 -46.05 -0.91
N ASP A 147 -11.23 -45.94 -1.93
CA ASP A 147 -10.62 -44.67 -2.31
C ASP A 147 -11.69 -43.59 -2.62
N GLU A 148 -12.89 -44.02 -3.04
CA GLU A 148 -14.04 -43.15 -3.31
C GLU A 148 -14.57 -42.44 -2.03
N ASP A 149 -14.63 -43.13 -0.89
CA ASP A 149 -15.12 -42.55 0.38
C ASP A 149 -14.16 -41.47 0.93
N MET A 150 -12.87 -41.58 0.60
CA MET A 150 -11.83 -40.62 1.01
C MET A 150 -11.83 -39.35 0.15
N GLU A 151 -12.15 -39.44 -1.15
CA GLU A 151 -12.28 -38.27 -2.03
C GLU A 151 -13.50 -37.42 -1.65
N ASP A 152 -14.65 -38.04 -1.40
CA ASP A 152 -15.89 -37.35 -0.98
C ASP A 152 -15.71 -36.61 0.35
N ALA A 153 -15.00 -37.23 1.31
CA ALA A 153 -14.69 -36.60 2.59
C ALA A 153 -13.80 -35.35 2.41
N ARG A 154 -12.81 -35.43 1.52
CA ARG A 154 -11.89 -34.31 1.21
C ARG A 154 -12.60 -33.17 0.49
N GLU A 155 -13.45 -33.47 -0.50
CA GLU A 155 -14.23 -32.46 -1.20
C GLU A 155 -15.16 -31.71 -0.24
N LYS A 156 -15.79 -32.43 0.70
CA LYS A 156 -16.64 -31.83 1.73
C LYS A 156 -15.84 -30.88 2.65
N GLU A 157 -14.65 -31.29 3.10
CA GLU A 157 -13.78 -30.44 3.92
C GLU A 157 -13.37 -29.17 3.18
N LEU A 158 -13.00 -29.28 1.90
CA LEU A 158 -12.63 -28.13 1.07
C LEU A 158 -13.82 -27.18 0.86
N ASN A 159 -15.03 -27.70 0.65
CA ASN A 159 -16.24 -26.90 0.54
C ASN A 159 -16.60 -26.17 1.85
N GLU A 160 -16.37 -26.78 3.02
CA GLU A 160 -16.53 -26.12 4.31
C GLU A 160 -15.52 -24.99 4.51
N LYS A 161 -14.24 -25.22 4.14
CA LYS A 161 -13.21 -24.18 4.12
C LYS A 161 -13.56 -23.04 3.18
N LEU A 162 -14.06 -23.34 1.98
CA LEU A 162 -14.47 -22.32 0.99
C LEU A 162 -15.59 -21.43 1.54
N LYS A 163 -16.56 -22.00 2.26
CA LYS A 163 -17.62 -21.23 2.92
C LYS A 163 -17.05 -20.30 4.00
N ALA A 164 -16.21 -20.82 4.88
CA ALA A 164 -15.58 -20.02 5.94
C ALA A 164 -14.77 -18.84 5.37
N VAL A 165 -13.95 -19.10 4.35
CA VAL A 165 -13.14 -18.05 3.70
C VAL A 165 -14.02 -17.01 3.00
N ASN A 166 -15.12 -17.43 2.35
CA ASN A 166 -16.07 -16.50 1.74
C ASN A 166 -16.78 -15.62 2.78
N GLU A 167 -17.09 -16.15 3.96
CA GLU A 167 -17.65 -15.36 5.07
C GLU A 167 -16.63 -14.35 5.61
N THR A 168 -15.37 -14.74 5.76
CA THR A 168 -14.28 -13.82 6.15
C THR A 168 -14.13 -12.69 5.13
N LEU A 169 -14.07 -12.99 3.83
CA LEU A 169 -13.95 -11.98 2.78
C LEU A 169 -15.18 -11.08 2.64
N LYS A 170 -16.36 -11.56 3.06
CA LYS A 170 -17.58 -10.73 3.11
C LYS A 170 -17.50 -9.68 4.22
N ASN A 171 -16.87 -10.03 5.34
CA ASN A 171 -16.71 -9.12 6.48
C ASN A 171 -15.49 -8.20 6.30
N ASN A 172 -14.40 -8.73 5.75
CA ASN A 172 -13.18 -8.00 5.44
C ASN A 172 -12.69 -8.34 4.02
N PRO A 173 -13.10 -7.58 2.99
CA PRO A 173 -12.67 -7.79 1.60
C PRO A 173 -11.16 -7.62 1.37
N TYR A 174 -10.47 -6.98 2.30
CA TYR A 174 -9.04 -6.64 2.24
C TYR A 174 -8.15 -7.66 2.98
N ASP A 175 -8.68 -8.82 3.37
CA ASP A 175 -7.84 -9.86 3.97
C ASP A 175 -7.05 -10.62 2.89
N TYR A 176 -5.75 -10.32 2.80
CA TYR A 176 -4.85 -10.87 1.78
C TYR A 176 -4.74 -12.40 1.87
N GLN A 177 -4.59 -12.94 3.08
CA GLN A 177 -4.44 -14.39 3.27
C GLN A 177 -5.71 -15.16 2.87
N SER A 178 -6.90 -14.65 3.21
CA SER A 178 -8.15 -15.27 2.77
C SER A 178 -8.29 -15.34 1.24
N HIS A 179 -7.77 -14.36 0.49
CA HIS A 179 -7.76 -14.45 -0.98
C HIS A 179 -6.86 -15.59 -1.48
N ILE A 180 -5.67 -15.75 -0.88
CA ILE A 180 -4.75 -16.86 -1.20
C ILE A 180 -5.40 -18.21 -0.87
N ASP A 181 -5.98 -18.34 0.33
CA ASP A 181 -6.62 -19.57 0.79
C ASP A 181 -7.80 -19.94 -0.12
N LYS A 182 -8.62 -18.95 -0.51
CA LYS A 182 -9.72 -19.14 -1.46
C LYS A 182 -9.22 -19.69 -2.79
N ILE A 183 -8.16 -19.10 -3.35
CA ILE A 183 -7.57 -19.54 -4.63
C ILE A 183 -7.03 -20.98 -4.50
N SER A 184 -6.35 -21.29 -3.39
CA SER A 184 -5.82 -22.63 -3.11
C SER A 184 -6.91 -23.70 -3.01
N VAL A 185 -8.00 -23.39 -2.29
CA VAL A 185 -9.16 -24.28 -2.14
C VAL A 185 -9.87 -24.49 -3.47
N LEU A 186 -10.17 -23.42 -4.21
CA LEU A 186 -10.82 -23.52 -5.53
C LEU A 186 -9.97 -24.30 -6.55
N LYS A 187 -8.64 -24.13 -6.50
CA LYS A 187 -7.72 -24.91 -7.33
C LYS A 187 -7.74 -26.40 -6.95
N SER A 188 -7.86 -26.72 -5.67
CA SER A 188 -7.93 -28.11 -5.18
C SER A 188 -9.27 -28.79 -5.52
N LEU A 189 -10.36 -28.01 -5.57
CA LEU A 189 -11.69 -28.47 -5.98
C LEU A 189 -11.85 -28.60 -7.50
N GLY A 190 -10.97 -27.99 -8.30
CA GLY A 190 -11.09 -28.00 -9.76
C GLY A 190 -12.14 -27.03 -10.32
N GLU A 191 -12.64 -26.09 -9.52
CA GLU A 191 -13.67 -25.12 -9.90
C GLU A 191 -13.07 -23.95 -10.71
N LEU A 192 -12.82 -24.20 -12.01
CA LEU A 192 -12.03 -23.31 -12.88
C LEU A 192 -12.61 -21.89 -13.04
N GLU A 193 -13.92 -21.77 -13.22
CA GLU A 193 -14.58 -20.46 -13.43
C GLU A 193 -14.58 -19.62 -12.15
N GLU A 194 -14.85 -20.25 -10.99
CA GLU A 194 -14.77 -19.57 -9.70
C GLU A 194 -13.32 -19.19 -9.35
N LEU A 195 -12.36 -20.05 -9.67
CA LEU A 195 -10.93 -19.78 -9.52
C LEU A 195 -10.51 -18.54 -10.32
N ARG A 196 -10.95 -18.44 -11.58
CA ARG A 196 -10.73 -17.26 -12.44
C ARG A 196 -11.32 -16.00 -11.81
N LEU A 197 -12.56 -16.07 -11.33
CA LEU A 197 -13.24 -14.94 -10.71
C LEU A 197 -12.53 -14.51 -9.42
N ALA A 198 -12.10 -15.46 -8.59
CA ALA A 198 -11.37 -15.20 -7.36
C ALA A 198 -10.05 -14.48 -7.65
N ARG A 199 -9.26 -14.97 -8.61
CA ARG A 199 -8.00 -14.34 -9.04
C ARG A 199 -8.21 -12.94 -9.62
N GLN A 200 -9.25 -12.73 -10.44
CA GLN A 200 -9.60 -11.40 -10.97
C GLN A 200 -10.07 -10.43 -9.89
N THR A 201 -10.74 -10.94 -8.86
CA THR A 201 -11.17 -10.11 -7.72
C THR A 201 -9.95 -9.70 -6.90
N PHE A 202 -9.05 -10.65 -6.64
CA PHE A 202 -7.83 -10.40 -5.88
C PHE A 202 -6.92 -9.39 -6.58
N SER A 203 -6.66 -9.56 -7.89
CA SER A 203 -5.81 -8.67 -8.67
C SER A 203 -6.39 -7.27 -8.89
N LYS A 204 -7.67 -7.03 -8.55
CA LYS A 204 -8.27 -5.68 -8.58
C LYS A 204 -8.05 -4.92 -7.28
N LEU A 205 -7.77 -5.63 -6.20
CA LEU A 205 -7.56 -5.07 -4.88
C LEU A 205 -6.07 -4.91 -4.57
N TYR A 206 -5.24 -5.84 -5.04
CA TYR A 206 -3.82 -5.89 -4.76
C TYR A 206 -2.98 -6.06 -6.04
N PRO A 207 -1.81 -5.40 -6.11
CA PRO A 207 -0.73 -5.89 -6.94
C PRO A 207 -0.34 -7.30 -6.49
N LEU A 208 -0.21 -8.23 -7.41
CA LEU A 208 0.15 -9.62 -7.09
C LEU A 208 1.66 -9.86 -7.21
N SER A 209 2.17 -10.78 -6.40
CA SER A 209 3.55 -11.22 -6.50
C SER A 209 3.82 -11.97 -7.83
N VAL A 210 5.09 -12.08 -8.19
CA VAL A 210 5.52 -12.79 -9.40
C VAL A 210 5.05 -14.24 -9.40
N GLU A 211 5.09 -14.91 -8.26
CA GLU A 211 4.66 -16.30 -8.10
C GLU A 211 3.15 -16.46 -8.31
N LEU A 212 2.35 -15.55 -7.76
CA LEU A 212 0.90 -15.55 -7.94
C LEU A 212 0.51 -15.33 -9.41
N TRP A 213 1.19 -14.39 -10.08
CA TRP A 213 0.98 -14.18 -11.52
C TRP A 213 1.40 -15.39 -12.34
N LEU A 214 2.61 -15.92 -12.13
CA LEU A 214 3.11 -17.05 -12.91
C LEU A 214 2.24 -18.31 -12.74
N THR A 215 1.80 -18.61 -11.51
CA THR A 215 0.89 -19.75 -11.30
C THR A 215 -0.45 -19.58 -12.01
N TRP A 216 -1.00 -18.36 -12.05
CA TRP A 216 -2.21 -18.08 -12.81
C TRP A 216 -1.96 -18.19 -14.32
N LEU A 217 -0.92 -17.54 -14.83
CA LEU A 217 -0.56 -17.56 -16.25
C LEU A 217 -0.36 -18.99 -16.74
N GLN A 218 0.38 -19.82 -16.00
CA GLN A 218 0.61 -21.22 -16.33
C GLN A 218 -0.68 -22.06 -16.37
N ASP A 219 -1.60 -21.83 -15.44
CA ASP A 219 -2.90 -22.53 -15.46
C ASP A 219 -3.69 -22.13 -16.71
N GLU A 220 -3.76 -20.84 -17.05
CA GLU A 220 -4.49 -20.38 -18.26
C GLU A 220 -3.80 -20.80 -19.57
N GLN A 221 -2.47 -20.83 -19.61
CA GLN A 221 -1.71 -21.34 -20.75
C GLN A 221 -2.05 -22.81 -21.04
N ARG A 222 -2.19 -23.66 -19.99
CA ARG A 222 -2.57 -25.08 -20.15
C ARG A 222 -4.01 -25.25 -20.63
N LEU A 223 -4.91 -24.33 -20.26
CA LEU A 223 -6.31 -24.37 -20.64
C LEU A 223 -6.56 -23.78 -22.04
N ALA A 224 -5.75 -22.82 -22.47
CA ALA A 224 -5.91 -22.14 -23.75
C ALA A 224 -5.59 -23.06 -24.94
N SER A 225 -6.63 -23.46 -25.68
CA SER A 225 -6.50 -24.33 -26.85
C SER A 225 -6.87 -23.63 -28.17
N SER A 226 -7.70 -22.58 -28.09
CA SER A 226 -8.13 -21.80 -29.25
C SER A 226 -7.28 -20.53 -29.45
N PRO A 227 -7.15 -20.02 -30.70
CA PRO A 227 -6.49 -18.74 -30.95
C PRO A 227 -7.11 -17.56 -30.20
N LYS A 228 -8.40 -17.65 -29.87
CA LYS A 228 -9.09 -16.64 -29.06
C LYS A 228 -8.62 -16.69 -27.61
N GLU A 229 -8.62 -17.87 -26.99
CA GLU A 229 -8.14 -18.04 -25.61
C GLU A 229 -6.66 -17.67 -25.48
N ARG A 230 -5.82 -18.01 -26.47
CA ARG A 230 -4.41 -17.58 -26.48
C ARG A 230 -4.26 -16.06 -26.48
N LYS A 231 -5.12 -15.33 -27.21
CA LYS A 231 -5.15 -13.86 -27.14
C LYS A 231 -5.57 -13.34 -25.76
N GLU A 232 -6.53 -13.99 -25.10
CA GLU A 232 -6.90 -13.64 -23.72
C GLU A 232 -5.72 -13.87 -22.76
N VAL A 233 -4.94 -14.94 -22.95
CA VAL A 233 -3.69 -15.16 -22.19
C VAL A 233 -2.66 -14.06 -22.46
N CYS A 234 -2.52 -13.58 -23.70
CA CYS A 234 -1.67 -12.41 -23.99
C CYS A 234 -2.15 -11.16 -23.24
N HIS A 235 -3.47 -10.92 -23.17
CA HIS A 235 -4.02 -9.83 -22.36
C HIS A 235 -3.73 -10.01 -20.87
N LEU A 236 -3.75 -11.24 -20.37
CA LEU A 236 -3.40 -11.56 -19.00
C LEU A 236 -1.92 -11.26 -18.71
N PHE A 237 -0.99 -11.65 -19.60
CA PHE A 237 0.43 -11.27 -19.50
C PHE A 237 0.61 -9.76 -19.47
N LYS A 238 -0.05 -9.03 -20.39
CA LYS A 238 0.00 -7.56 -20.43
C LYS A 238 -0.50 -6.90 -19.16
N ARG A 239 -1.36 -7.57 -18.39
CA ARG A 239 -1.77 -7.11 -17.06
C ARG A 239 -0.75 -7.47 -16.00
N ALA A 240 -0.23 -8.70 -16.01
CA ALA A 240 0.74 -9.18 -15.04
C ALA A 240 2.03 -8.33 -14.99
N VAL A 241 2.50 -7.86 -16.16
CA VAL A 241 3.71 -7.02 -16.25
C VAL A 241 3.53 -5.58 -15.74
N GLN A 242 2.33 -5.20 -15.28
CA GLN A 242 2.05 -3.84 -14.78
C GLN A 242 2.21 -3.69 -13.26
N ASP A 243 2.17 -4.79 -12.50
CA ASP A 243 2.22 -4.72 -11.05
C ASP A 243 3.63 -4.41 -10.54
N TYR A 244 4.61 -5.20 -10.98
CA TYR A 244 6.04 -5.03 -10.63
C TYR A 244 6.94 -5.43 -11.79
N LEU A 245 8.19 -4.96 -11.76
CA LEU A 245 9.19 -5.34 -12.74
C LEU A 245 9.61 -6.81 -12.54
N SER A 246 9.21 -7.69 -13.46
CA SER A 246 9.55 -9.11 -13.39
C SER A 246 10.20 -9.63 -14.67
N VAL A 247 11.45 -10.08 -14.54
CA VAL A 247 12.15 -10.73 -15.66
C VAL A 247 11.47 -12.04 -16.03
N ASP A 248 11.03 -12.81 -15.03
CA ASP A 248 10.49 -14.15 -15.23
C ASP A 248 9.15 -14.12 -15.99
N ILE A 249 8.26 -13.16 -15.68
CA ILE A 249 6.99 -12.98 -16.41
C ILE A 249 7.24 -12.59 -17.86
N TRP A 250 8.20 -11.70 -18.13
CA TRP A 250 8.54 -11.31 -19.50
C TRP A 250 9.15 -12.46 -20.32
N ILE A 251 10.04 -13.25 -19.71
CA ILE A 251 10.61 -14.44 -20.36
C ILE A 251 9.53 -15.47 -20.68
N GLU A 252 8.62 -15.71 -19.75
CA GLU A 252 7.48 -16.62 -19.95
C GLU A 252 6.54 -16.07 -21.05
N TYR A 253 6.27 -14.77 -21.08
CA TYR A 253 5.44 -14.15 -22.11
C TYR A 253 6.07 -14.27 -23.51
N CYS A 254 7.36 -13.98 -23.62
CA CYS A 254 8.12 -14.19 -24.86
C CYS A 254 8.08 -15.67 -25.27
N SER A 255 8.26 -16.59 -24.33
CA SER A 255 8.19 -18.03 -24.62
C SER A 255 6.81 -18.47 -25.11
N PHE A 256 5.74 -17.91 -24.53
CA PHE A 256 4.37 -18.19 -24.93
C PHE A 256 4.06 -17.69 -26.36
N ILE A 257 4.45 -16.46 -26.70
CA ILE A 257 4.14 -15.88 -28.02
C ILE A 257 4.91 -16.59 -29.15
N LEU A 258 6.06 -17.23 -28.85
CA LEU A 258 6.78 -18.05 -29.81
C LEU A 258 5.92 -19.21 -30.36
N GLY A 259 4.97 -19.71 -29.58
CA GLY A 259 4.04 -20.74 -30.03
C GLY A 259 3.09 -20.29 -31.16
N ASP A 260 3.00 -18.99 -31.46
CA ASP A 260 2.19 -18.43 -32.56
C ASP A 260 3.03 -18.04 -33.79
N VAL A 261 4.35 -18.22 -33.77
CA VAL A 261 5.27 -17.79 -34.84
C VAL A 261 4.94 -18.39 -36.21
N GLY A 262 4.35 -19.59 -36.24
CA GLY A 262 3.89 -20.24 -37.49
C GLY A 262 2.67 -19.59 -38.14
N SER A 263 1.98 -18.67 -37.46
CA SER A 263 0.84 -17.93 -38.01
C SER A 263 1.28 -16.79 -38.95
N ALA A 264 0.35 -16.27 -39.76
CA ALA A 264 0.64 -15.27 -40.79
C ALA A 264 1.38 -14.02 -40.25
N ASP A 265 1.01 -13.56 -39.05
CA ASP A 265 1.59 -12.37 -38.40
C ASP A 265 2.45 -12.72 -37.17
N GLY A 266 2.63 -14.02 -36.88
CA GLY A 266 3.23 -14.50 -35.62
C GLY A 266 4.64 -13.97 -35.36
N VAL A 267 5.47 -13.91 -36.40
CA VAL A 267 6.84 -13.34 -36.30
C VAL A 267 6.80 -11.85 -35.95
N SER A 268 5.84 -11.09 -36.50
CA SER A 268 5.72 -9.65 -36.21
C SER A 268 5.26 -9.43 -34.78
N SER A 269 4.23 -10.16 -34.35
CA SER A 269 3.72 -10.08 -32.98
C SER A 269 4.76 -10.53 -31.95
N ALA A 270 5.54 -11.57 -32.24
CA ALA A 270 6.63 -11.98 -31.36
C ALA A 270 7.70 -10.89 -31.22
N ARG A 271 8.12 -10.25 -32.33
CA ARG A 271 9.05 -9.11 -32.30
C ARG A 271 8.53 -7.97 -31.44
N GLU A 272 7.26 -7.61 -31.58
CA GLU A 272 6.64 -6.55 -30.78
C GLU A 272 6.76 -6.85 -29.29
N VAL A 273 6.44 -8.09 -28.88
CA VAL A 273 6.56 -8.52 -27.48
C VAL A 273 8.02 -8.50 -27.01
N PHE A 274 8.99 -8.95 -27.83
CA PHE A 274 10.41 -8.87 -27.48
C PHE A 274 10.91 -7.43 -27.34
N GLU A 275 10.46 -6.50 -28.18
CA GLU A 275 10.81 -5.09 -28.05
C GLU A 275 10.19 -4.46 -26.79
N GLU A 276 8.94 -4.79 -26.47
CA GLU A 276 8.30 -4.38 -25.20
C GLU A 276 9.11 -4.92 -24.00
N ALA A 277 9.48 -6.21 -24.02
CA ALA A 277 10.26 -6.85 -22.97
C ALA A 277 11.65 -6.20 -22.80
N VAL A 278 12.37 -5.99 -23.90
CA VAL A 278 13.68 -5.32 -23.86
C VAL A 278 13.58 -3.89 -23.34
N ALA A 279 12.51 -3.15 -23.67
CA ALA A 279 12.29 -1.81 -23.14
C ALA A 279 12.08 -1.83 -21.61
N ALA A 280 11.39 -2.84 -21.08
CA ALA A 280 11.13 -2.97 -19.64
C ALA A 280 12.33 -3.50 -18.85
N ILE A 281 12.89 -4.64 -19.27
CA ILE A 281 13.87 -5.43 -18.49
C ILE A 281 15.27 -5.50 -19.13
N GLY A 282 15.46 -4.97 -20.34
CA GLY A 282 16.73 -5.07 -21.07
C GLY A 282 17.91 -4.31 -20.43
N LEU A 283 17.62 -3.38 -19.51
CA LEU A 283 18.63 -2.64 -18.72
C LEU A 283 18.90 -3.24 -17.34
N HIS A 284 18.22 -4.32 -16.96
CA HIS A 284 18.45 -4.97 -15.67
C HIS A 284 19.86 -5.56 -15.64
N VAL A 285 20.78 -4.93 -14.91
CA VAL A 285 22.21 -5.27 -14.92
C VAL A 285 22.46 -6.75 -14.60
N GLY A 286 21.80 -7.28 -13.55
CA GLY A 286 21.98 -8.67 -13.14
C GLY A 286 21.25 -9.75 -13.96
N LYS A 287 20.15 -9.44 -14.65
CA LYS A 287 19.25 -10.44 -15.28
C LYS A 287 18.84 -10.11 -16.72
N GLY A 288 19.10 -8.90 -17.21
CA GLY A 288 18.68 -8.43 -18.54
C GLY A 288 19.33 -9.21 -19.68
N TYR A 289 20.48 -9.85 -19.45
CA TYR A 289 21.11 -10.73 -20.44
C TYR A 289 20.18 -11.88 -20.88
N LEU A 290 19.25 -12.32 -20.02
CA LEU A 290 18.30 -13.39 -20.32
C LEU A 290 17.36 -12.99 -21.47
N ILE A 291 16.77 -11.80 -21.43
CA ILE A 291 15.85 -11.36 -22.49
C ILE A 291 16.58 -11.08 -23.80
N TRP A 292 17.79 -10.53 -23.72
CA TRP A 292 18.62 -10.32 -24.90
C TRP A 292 19.02 -11.65 -25.54
N GLY A 293 19.37 -12.66 -24.73
CA GLY A 293 19.65 -14.02 -25.18
C GLY A 293 18.45 -14.62 -25.92
N ALA A 294 17.29 -14.63 -25.26
CA ALA A 294 16.05 -15.13 -25.85
C ALA A 294 15.68 -14.40 -27.16
N TYR A 295 15.91 -13.08 -27.24
CA TYR A 295 15.64 -12.32 -28.46
C TYR A 295 16.61 -12.68 -29.59
N ARG A 296 17.90 -12.92 -29.29
CA ARG A 296 18.86 -13.42 -30.29
C ARG A 296 18.46 -14.79 -30.80
N ASP A 297 18.11 -15.72 -29.91
CA ASP A 297 17.70 -17.07 -30.27
C ASP A 297 16.47 -17.06 -31.18
N PHE A 298 15.48 -16.20 -30.87
CA PHE A 298 14.33 -15.97 -31.72
C PHE A 298 14.72 -15.44 -33.11
N GLU A 299 15.55 -14.40 -33.21
CA GLU A 299 15.95 -13.85 -34.52
C GLU A 299 16.79 -14.84 -35.34
N VAL A 300 17.62 -15.66 -34.69
CA VAL A 300 18.35 -16.75 -35.35
C VAL A 300 17.37 -17.79 -35.88
N ALA A 301 16.36 -18.18 -35.11
CA ALA A 301 15.32 -19.10 -35.56
C ALA A 301 14.53 -18.54 -36.75
N VAL A 302 14.14 -17.26 -36.70
CA VAL A 302 13.41 -16.58 -37.79
C VAL A 302 14.27 -16.45 -39.05
N MET A 303 15.56 -16.15 -38.90
CA MET A 303 16.53 -16.14 -39.99
C MET A 303 16.60 -17.51 -40.68
N ASN A 304 16.74 -18.58 -39.90
CA ASN A 304 16.77 -19.95 -40.42
C ASN A 304 15.46 -20.35 -41.13
N LEU A 305 14.31 -19.94 -40.60
CA LEU A 305 13.00 -20.28 -41.17
C LEU A 305 12.70 -19.56 -42.49
N HIS A 306 13.06 -18.28 -42.61
CA HIS A 306 12.74 -17.47 -43.79
C HIS A 306 13.91 -17.22 -44.73
N ASN A 307 15.10 -17.75 -44.40
CA ASN A 307 16.36 -17.48 -45.10
C ASN A 307 16.61 -15.97 -45.30
N LYS A 308 16.20 -15.17 -44.32
CA LYS A 308 16.40 -13.71 -44.28
C LYS A 308 17.76 -13.46 -43.64
N GLY A 309 18.62 -12.64 -44.25
CA GLY A 309 19.99 -12.44 -43.78
C GLY A 309 20.12 -11.98 -42.32
N TYR A 310 21.35 -11.97 -41.80
CA TYR A 310 21.71 -11.75 -40.39
C TYR A 310 21.50 -10.32 -39.85
N GLU A 311 20.83 -9.43 -40.57
CA GLU A 311 20.72 -8.00 -40.21
C GLU A 311 20.07 -7.80 -38.83
N PHE A 312 18.97 -8.51 -38.54
CA PHE A 312 18.27 -8.38 -37.26
C PHE A 312 19.07 -8.97 -36.10
N VAL A 313 19.64 -10.17 -36.28
CA VAL A 313 20.54 -10.80 -35.30
C VAL A 313 21.69 -9.84 -34.94
N PHE A 314 22.30 -9.23 -35.96
CA PHE A 314 23.37 -8.24 -35.77
C PHE A 314 22.90 -7.00 -35.00
N LYS A 315 21.71 -6.45 -35.31
CA LYS A 315 21.14 -5.30 -34.59
C LYS A 315 20.88 -5.62 -33.11
N VAL A 316 20.44 -6.84 -32.79
CA VAL A 316 20.23 -7.26 -31.39
C VAL A 316 21.57 -7.31 -30.65
N PHE A 317 22.61 -7.94 -31.22
CA PHE A 317 23.97 -7.91 -30.65
C PHE A 317 24.48 -6.48 -30.45
N GLN A 318 24.33 -5.62 -31.46
CA GLN A 318 24.78 -4.23 -31.39
C GLN A 318 24.14 -3.46 -30.23
N ARG A 319 22.84 -3.64 -30.02
CA ARG A 319 22.10 -3.00 -28.92
C ARG A 319 22.52 -3.56 -27.56
N GLN A 320 22.58 -4.89 -27.43
CA GLN A 320 22.94 -5.54 -26.18
C GLN A 320 24.37 -5.19 -25.73
N LEU A 321 25.35 -5.24 -26.63
CA LEU A 321 26.75 -4.95 -26.30
C LEU A 321 26.99 -3.47 -25.92
N ALA A 322 26.02 -2.59 -26.19
CA ALA A 322 26.02 -1.21 -25.74
C ALA A 322 25.53 -1.05 -24.28
N ILE A 323 25.01 -2.10 -23.66
CA ILE A 323 24.42 -2.05 -22.32
C ILE A 323 25.35 -2.77 -21.32
N PRO A 324 25.67 -2.15 -20.16
CA PRO A 324 26.52 -2.78 -19.14
C PRO A 324 25.71 -3.84 -18.36
N LEU A 325 25.73 -5.08 -18.84
CA LEU A 325 25.07 -6.23 -18.23
C LEU A 325 26.11 -7.22 -17.69
N LEU A 326 25.80 -7.91 -16.59
CA LEU A 326 26.61 -9.04 -16.14
C LEU A 326 26.66 -10.13 -17.24
N ASN A 327 27.80 -10.82 -17.34
CA ASN A 327 28.09 -11.86 -18.34
C ASN A 327 28.17 -11.38 -19.80
N MET A 328 28.43 -10.09 -20.05
CA MET A 328 28.58 -9.57 -21.41
C MET A 328 29.74 -10.20 -22.19
N GLU A 329 30.72 -10.82 -21.51
CA GLU A 329 31.81 -11.61 -22.07
C GLU A 329 31.29 -12.78 -22.91
N LYS A 330 30.22 -13.45 -22.46
CA LYS A 330 29.60 -14.55 -23.19
C LYS A 330 28.96 -14.05 -24.49
N SER A 331 28.31 -12.90 -24.45
CA SER A 331 27.66 -12.32 -25.63
C SER A 331 28.67 -11.89 -26.71
N ILE A 332 29.87 -11.43 -26.33
CA ILE A 332 30.93 -11.15 -27.31
C ILE A 332 31.64 -12.42 -27.78
N GLU A 333 31.69 -13.48 -26.96
CA GLU A 333 32.17 -14.79 -27.39
C GLU A 333 31.25 -15.39 -28.45
N GLU A 334 29.93 -15.43 -28.18
CA GLU A 334 28.92 -15.86 -29.16
C GLU A 334 29.00 -15.05 -30.45
N LEU A 335 29.23 -13.73 -30.38
CA LEU A 335 29.38 -12.89 -31.58
C LEU A 335 30.53 -13.37 -32.49
N LYS A 336 31.64 -13.85 -31.91
CA LYS A 336 32.80 -14.33 -32.70
C LYS A 336 32.45 -15.54 -33.55
N ASP A 337 31.57 -16.41 -33.06
CA ASP A 337 31.10 -17.57 -33.81
C ASP A 337 30.36 -17.15 -35.11
N PHE A 338 29.79 -15.94 -35.13
CA PHE A 338 29.17 -15.35 -36.32
C PHE A 338 30.16 -14.59 -37.23
N GLU A 339 31.32 -14.15 -36.74
CA GLU A 339 32.27 -13.34 -37.53
C GLU A 339 32.92 -14.11 -38.69
N ASP A 340 32.92 -15.43 -38.60
CA ASP A 340 33.38 -16.32 -39.67
C ASP A 340 32.36 -16.48 -40.80
N ILE A 341 31.10 -16.08 -40.58
CA ILE A 341 30.02 -16.16 -41.58
C ILE A 341 30.12 -14.94 -42.52
N PRO A 342 30.39 -15.12 -43.84
CA PRO A 342 30.63 -14.01 -44.75
C PRO A 342 29.49 -13.00 -44.83
N ASP A 343 28.24 -13.47 -44.79
CA ASP A 343 27.05 -12.62 -44.85
C ASP A 343 26.85 -11.81 -43.56
N PHE A 344 27.23 -12.36 -42.40
CA PHE A 344 27.23 -11.64 -41.12
C PHE A 344 28.36 -10.61 -41.06
N LYS A 345 29.57 -11.00 -41.50
CA LYS A 345 30.78 -10.17 -41.47
C LYS A 345 30.65 -8.85 -42.22
N ARG A 346 29.78 -8.79 -43.24
CA ARG A 346 29.45 -7.55 -43.96
C ARG A 346 28.87 -6.46 -43.04
N PHE A 347 28.10 -6.86 -42.03
CA PHE A 347 27.55 -5.94 -41.04
C PHE A 347 28.59 -5.57 -39.98
N SER A 348 29.28 -6.57 -39.41
CA SER A 348 30.31 -6.35 -38.37
C SER A 348 31.44 -5.41 -38.83
N SER A 349 31.94 -5.60 -40.07
CA SER A 349 33.05 -4.79 -40.62
C SER A 349 32.74 -3.28 -40.75
N SER A 350 31.46 -2.90 -40.73
CA SER A 350 31.03 -1.50 -40.80
C SER A 350 30.90 -0.82 -39.42
N SER A 351 30.99 -1.59 -38.35
CA SER A 351 30.63 -1.18 -37.00
C SER A 351 31.82 -1.25 -36.03
N SER A 352 31.89 -0.30 -35.10
CA SER A 352 32.92 -0.32 -34.04
C SER A 352 32.45 -1.10 -32.81
N LEU A 353 31.91 -2.31 -32.99
CA LEU A 353 31.35 -3.11 -31.87
C LEU A 353 32.35 -3.37 -30.75
N SER A 354 33.62 -3.61 -31.09
CA SER A 354 34.66 -3.80 -30.08
C SER A 354 34.84 -2.56 -29.20
N SER A 355 34.73 -1.34 -29.75
CA SER A 355 34.86 -0.13 -28.93
C SER A 355 33.62 0.13 -28.08
N VAL A 356 32.43 -0.18 -28.60
CA VAL A 356 31.15 -0.12 -27.87
C VAL A 356 31.20 -1.07 -26.68
N TYR A 357 31.57 -2.33 -26.90
CA TYR A 357 31.74 -3.33 -25.86
C TYR A 357 32.73 -2.87 -24.78
N GLN A 358 33.92 -2.37 -25.17
CA GLN A 358 34.93 -1.91 -24.21
C GLN A 358 34.45 -0.71 -23.39
N ASN A 359 33.63 0.17 -23.96
CA ASN A 359 33.02 1.27 -23.21
C ASN A 359 31.98 0.75 -22.21
N SER A 360 31.10 -0.16 -22.62
CA SER A 360 30.09 -0.75 -21.75
C SER A 360 30.69 -1.61 -20.64
N LEU A 361 31.79 -2.33 -20.91
CA LEU A 361 32.53 -3.09 -19.90
C LEU A 361 33.11 -2.17 -18.81
N LYS A 362 33.67 -1.01 -19.19
CA LYS A 362 34.14 -0.02 -18.21
C LYS A 362 33.00 0.53 -17.35
N LYS A 363 31.81 0.72 -17.92
CA LYS A 363 30.62 1.13 -17.17
C LYS A 363 30.10 0.03 -16.24
N LEU A 364 30.34 -1.23 -16.57
CA LEU A 364 29.92 -2.38 -15.76
C LEU A 364 30.79 -2.53 -14.51
N GLN A 365 32.10 -2.30 -14.60
CA GLN A 365 33.03 -2.45 -13.45
C GLN A 365 32.57 -1.68 -12.19
N GLY A 366 32.08 -0.45 -12.35
CA GLY A 366 31.56 0.34 -11.23
C GLY A 366 30.19 -0.10 -10.71
N LYS A 367 29.48 -0.98 -11.43
CA LYS A 367 28.16 -1.52 -11.07
C LYS A 367 28.28 -2.89 -10.39
N GLU A 368 29.31 -3.67 -10.70
CA GLU A 368 29.52 -5.03 -10.16
C GLU A 368 29.59 -5.05 -8.62
N GLU A 369 30.26 -4.07 -8.03
CA GLU A 369 30.35 -3.94 -6.57
C GLU A 369 28.97 -3.80 -5.92
N PHE A 370 28.09 -2.98 -6.51
CA PHE A 370 26.72 -2.80 -6.03
C PHE A 370 25.86 -4.03 -6.27
N GLU A 371 25.94 -4.66 -7.44
CA GLU A 371 25.16 -5.89 -7.73
C GLU A 371 25.55 -7.04 -6.78
N ASN A 372 26.84 -7.19 -6.47
CA ASN A 372 27.32 -8.17 -5.49
C ASN A 372 26.83 -7.85 -4.07
N ALA A 373 26.86 -6.57 -3.66
CA ALA A 373 26.35 -6.14 -2.35
C ALA A 373 24.84 -6.37 -2.21
N LEU A 374 24.06 -6.15 -3.27
CA LEU A 374 22.63 -6.47 -3.29
C LEU A 374 22.40 -7.97 -3.11
N LEU A 375 23.17 -8.81 -3.79
CA LEU A 375 23.03 -10.27 -3.66
C LEU A 375 23.35 -10.77 -2.26
N GLN A 376 24.31 -10.17 -1.57
CA GLN A 376 24.70 -10.53 -0.21
C GLN A 376 23.66 -10.12 0.85
N THR A 377 22.77 -9.18 0.52
CA THR A 377 21.80 -8.61 1.47
C THR A 377 20.38 -9.11 1.28
N VAL A 378 20.11 -10.05 0.37
CA VAL A 378 18.75 -10.55 0.05
C VAL A 378 17.96 -11.04 1.28
N GLY A 379 18.63 -11.49 2.35
CA GLY A 379 17.99 -11.92 3.61
C GLY A 379 17.83 -10.82 4.67
N ASP A 380 18.40 -9.64 4.46
CA ASP A 380 18.35 -8.50 5.38
C ASP A 380 17.69 -7.31 4.67
N SER A 381 16.39 -7.14 4.92
CA SER A 381 15.58 -6.14 4.22
C SER A 381 16.10 -4.72 4.38
N GLU A 382 16.58 -4.35 5.58
CA GLU A 382 17.05 -2.99 5.85
C GLU A 382 18.40 -2.77 5.16
N ALA A 383 19.35 -3.70 5.32
CA ALA A 383 20.65 -3.59 4.65
C ALA A 383 20.48 -3.57 3.12
N ASN A 384 19.58 -4.39 2.57
CA ASN A 384 19.30 -4.43 1.14
C ASN A 384 18.71 -3.11 0.63
N PHE A 385 17.75 -2.54 1.36
CA PHE A 385 17.17 -1.23 1.05
C PHE A 385 18.23 -0.12 1.03
N ILE A 386 19.15 -0.13 2.02
CA ILE A 386 20.27 0.81 2.08
C ILE A 386 21.18 0.65 0.85
N LYS A 387 21.52 -0.59 0.45
CA LYS A 387 22.35 -0.85 -0.72
C LYS A 387 21.70 -0.43 -2.03
N TYR A 388 20.39 -0.61 -2.18
CA TYR A 388 19.68 -0.02 -3.32
C TYR A 388 19.78 1.50 -3.33
N SER A 389 19.62 2.14 -2.17
CA SER A 389 19.66 3.60 -2.03
C SER A 389 21.05 4.18 -2.34
N GLU A 390 22.12 3.55 -1.85
CA GLU A 390 23.51 3.88 -2.21
C GLU A 390 23.75 3.77 -3.71
N TYR A 391 23.27 2.70 -4.35
CA TYR A 391 23.45 2.46 -5.77
C TYR A 391 22.68 3.47 -6.63
N ILE A 392 21.42 3.74 -6.29
CA ILE A 392 20.60 4.77 -6.96
C ILE A 392 21.29 6.13 -6.85
N GLN A 393 21.79 6.49 -5.67
CA GLN A 393 22.47 7.77 -5.46
C GLN A 393 23.77 7.86 -6.29
N ALA A 394 24.57 6.79 -6.32
CA ALA A 394 25.78 6.73 -7.15
C ALA A 394 25.49 6.92 -8.64
N LEU A 395 24.38 6.34 -9.14
CA LEU A 395 23.98 6.57 -10.53
C LEU A 395 23.48 7.99 -10.77
N ARG A 396 22.75 8.59 -9.82
CA ARG A 396 22.25 9.97 -9.93
C ARG A 396 23.38 11.01 -9.95
N ASP A 397 24.42 10.79 -9.16
CA ASP A 397 25.59 11.69 -9.11
C ASP A 397 26.47 11.56 -10.36
N ASN A 398 26.39 10.41 -11.04
CA ASN A 398 27.11 10.18 -12.28
C ASN A 398 26.35 10.73 -13.50
N LYS A 399 26.86 11.84 -14.06
CA LYS A 399 26.31 12.49 -15.27
C LYS A 399 26.25 11.61 -16.52
N SER A 400 26.95 10.47 -16.54
CA SER A 400 26.93 9.53 -17.66
C SER A 400 25.82 8.49 -17.57
N SER A 401 25.15 8.38 -16.42
CA SER A 401 23.99 7.51 -16.22
C SER A 401 22.78 8.06 -16.94
N SER A 402 22.06 7.19 -17.64
CA SER A 402 20.84 7.54 -18.34
C SER A 402 19.61 7.44 -17.43
N PRO A 403 18.55 8.24 -17.65
CA PRO A 403 17.32 8.12 -16.87
C PRO A 403 16.68 6.73 -16.86
N PRO A 404 16.66 5.96 -17.97
CA PRO A 404 16.12 4.60 -17.94
C PRO A 404 16.91 3.63 -17.03
N GLU A 405 18.23 3.81 -16.89
CA GLU A 405 19.02 3.01 -15.94
C GLU A 405 18.61 3.29 -14.49
N ILE A 406 18.38 4.57 -14.15
CA ILE A 406 17.96 4.98 -12.82
C ILE A 406 16.53 4.49 -12.52
N GLN A 407 15.60 4.64 -13.49
CA GLN A 407 14.25 4.09 -13.38
C GLN A 407 14.27 2.59 -13.14
N ASN A 408 15.05 1.83 -13.93
CA ASN A 408 15.16 0.38 -13.76
C ASN A 408 15.58 -0.01 -12.32
N LEU A 409 16.50 0.74 -11.70
CA LEU A 409 16.90 0.51 -10.31
C LEU A 409 15.82 0.86 -9.29
N TYR A 410 15.08 1.95 -9.50
CA TYR A 410 13.92 2.25 -8.65
C TYR A 410 12.85 1.16 -8.75
N GLU A 411 12.53 0.68 -9.96
CA GLU A 411 11.56 -0.40 -10.18
C GLU A 411 12.01 -1.72 -9.52
N ARG A 412 13.31 -2.03 -9.60
CA ARG A 412 13.91 -3.17 -8.87
C ARG A 412 13.75 -3.01 -7.36
N ARG A 413 14.09 -1.84 -6.80
CA ARG A 413 13.91 -1.56 -5.37
C ARG A 413 12.45 -1.66 -4.95
N ILE A 414 11.51 -1.14 -5.75
CA ILE A 414 10.07 -1.24 -5.46
C ILE A 414 9.61 -2.69 -5.49
N THR A 415 10.12 -3.50 -6.41
CA THR A 415 9.77 -4.93 -6.48
C THR A 415 10.17 -5.66 -5.19
N ASP A 416 11.34 -5.35 -4.63
CA ASP A 416 11.83 -5.99 -3.40
C ASP A 416 11.29 -5.33 -2.11
N HIS A 417 10.97 -4.02 -2.14
CA HIS A 417 10.61 -3.20 -0.99
C HIS A 417 9.30 -2.42 -1.22
N CYS A 418 8.28 -3.07 -1.78
CA CYS A 418 7.02 -2.41 -2.18
C CYS A 418 6.21 -1.87 -0.99
N LEU A 419 6.40 -2.43 0.21
CA LEU A 419 5.73 -1.99 1.43
C LEU A 419 6.45 -0.85 2.14
N ASN A 420 7.68 -0.52 1.74
CA ASN A 420 8.40 0.64 2.27
C ASN A 420 7.94 1.90 1.51
N PRO A 421 7.22 2.85 2.15
CA PRO A 421 6.70 4.03 1.46
C PRO A 421 7.81 4.93 0.87
N ILE A 422 9.02 4.90 1.44
CA ILE A 422 10.16 5.68 0.97
C ILE A 422 10.56 5.24 -0.44
N SER A 423 10.45 3.93 -0.76
CA SER A 423 10.72 3.39 -2.09
C SER A 423 9.93 4.15 -3.16
N TRP A 424 8.63 4.32 -2.91
CA TRP A 424 7.68 5.00 -3.80
C TRP A 424 7.87 6.51 -3.78
N ILE A 425 7.96 7.13 -2.61
CA ILE A 425 8.08 8.59 -2.48
C ILE A 425 9.30 9.10 -3.25
N GLU A 426 10.47 8.48 -3.07
CA GLU A 426 11.68 8.90 -3.77
C GLU A 426 11.60 8.67 -5.27
N TYR A 427 11.04 7.53 -5.70
CA TYR A 427 10.93 7.24 -7.13
C TYR A 427 9.98 8.21 -7.82
N LEU A 428 8.78 8.38 -7.26
CA LEU A 428 7.80 9.30 -7.80
C LEU A 428 8.35 10.74 -7.81
N ASN A 429 9.08 11.15 -6.77
CA ASN A 429 9.75 12.47 -6.74
C ASN A 429 10.80 12.60 -7.85
N TYR A 430 11.54 11.53 -8.17
CA TYR A 430 12.47 11.51 -9.29
C TYR A 430 11.73 11.66 -10.63
N LEU A 431 10.64 10.90 -10.84
CA LEU A 431 9.82 11.00 -12.05
C LEU A 431 9.21 12.40 -12.22
N ASP A 432 8.76 13.00 -11.13
CA ASP A 432 8.15 14.33 -11.12
C ASP A 432 9.18 15.46 -11.33
N SER A 433 10.22 15.51 -10.48
CA SER A 433 11.15 16.64 -10.46
C SER A 433 12.21 16.59 -11.56
N VAL A 434 12.67 15.39 -11.94
CA VAL A 434 13.77 15.21 -12.90
C VAL A 434 13.23 14.94 -14.30
N LEU A 435 12.27 14.03 -14.44
CA LEU A 435 11.74 13.63 -15.75
C LEU A 435 10.50 14.40 -16.18
N LYS A 436 9.78 15.02 -15.23
CA LYS A 436 8.58 15.83 -15.48
C LYS A 436 7.51 15.06 -16.25
N ILE A 437 7.32 13.79 -15.89
CA ILE A 437 6.33 12.92 -16.54
C ILE A 437 4.94 13.30 -16.01
N GLN A 438 4.21 14.08 -16.81
CA GLN A 438 2.91 14.63 -16.43
C GLN A 438 1.84 13.56 -16.11
N SER A 439 1.95 12.36 -16.68
CA SER A 439 1.01 11.26 -16.44
C SER A 439 1.21 10.55 -15.10
N ILE A 440 2.31 10.79 -14.38
CA ILE A 440 2.65 10.18 -13.07
C ILE A 440 2.74 11.28 -11.99
N ALA A 441 2.14 12.43 -12.27
CA ALA A 441 2.23 13.62 -11.43
C ALA A 441 1.66 13.38 -10.02
N ILE A 442 2.54 13.25 -9.03
CA ILE A 442 2.16 13.31 -7.60
C ILE A 442 1.50 14.66 -7.32
N ALA A 443 2.04 15.73 -7.92
CA ALA A 443 1.57 17.09 -7.72
C ALA A 443 0.44 17.43 -8.69
N LEU A 444 -0.71 16.74 -8.57
CA LEU A 444 -1.89 16.94 -9.42
C LEU A 444 -2.24 18.43 -9.64
N GLU A 445 -2.11 19.24 -8.58
CA GLU A 445 -2.30 20.69 -8.64
C GLU A 445 -1.29 21.41 -9.54
N VAL A 446 0.00 21.06 -9.46
CA VAL A 446 1.10 21.70 -10.22
C VAL A 446 0.92 21.46 -11.71
N TYR A 447 0.44 20.27 -12.09
CA TYR A 447 0.18 19.92 -13.49
C TYR A 447 -1.19 20.37 -13.99
N GLY A 448 -1.97 21.08 -13.16
CA GLY A 448 -3.25 21.67 -13.56
C GLY A 448 -4.38 20.65 -13.73
N SER A 449 -4.29 19.50 -13.04
CA SER A 449 -5.35 18.48 -13.03
C SER A 449 -6.67 19.09 -12.56
N ASP A 450 -7.78 18.55 -13.06
CA ASP A 450 -9.08 19.12 -12.76
C ASP A 450 -9.48 18.90 -11.29
N LEU A 451 -10.46 19.68 -10.83
CA LEU A 451 -10.93 19.57 -9.45
C LEU A 451 -11.51 18.18 -9.14
N LYS A 452 -12.15 17.53 -10.11
CA LYS A 452 -12.81 16.24 -9.89
C LYS A 452 -11.78 15.15 -9.60
N GLU A 453 -10.68 15.15 -10.33
CA GLU A 453 -9.57 14.22 -10.13
C GLU A 453 -8.90 14.42 -8.77
N ILE A 454 -8.66 15.68 -8.37
CA ILE A 454 -8.07 15.99 -7.07
C ILE A 454 -9.02 15.61 -5.91
N THR A 455 -10.32 15.91 -6.04
CA THR A 455 -11.33 15.49 -5.06
C THR A 455 -11.42 13.98 -4.98
N LYS A 456 -11.39 13.28 -6.12
CA LYS A 456 -11.43 11.81 -6.16
C LYS A 456 -10.24 11.21 -5.39
N VAL A 457 -9.01 11.66 -5.66
CA VAL A 457 -7.81 11.16 -4.96
C VAL A 457 -7.86 11.47 -3.46
N PHE A 458 -8.38 12.63 -3.08
CA PHE A 458 -8.59 12.97 -1.68
C PHE A 458 -9.62 12.04 -0.99
N GLU A 459 -10.75 11.77 -1.62
CA GLU A 459 -11.78 10.86 -1.10
C GLU A 459 -11.27 9.41 -1.01
N GLU A 460 -10.53 8.95 -2.02
CA GLU A 460 -9.88 7.64 -2.02
C GLU A 460 -8.86 7.54 -0.88
N ALA A 461 -8.03 8.57 -0.66
CA ALA A 461 -7.07 8.58 0.44
C ALA A 461 -7.75 8.48 1.81
N LEU A 462 -8.88 9.18 2.02
CA LEU A 462 -9.66 9.07 3.26
C LEU A 462 -10.30 7.68 3.44
N ALA A 463 -10.74 7.06 2.34
CA ALA A 463 -11.35 5.73 2.36
C ALA A 463 -10.32 4.62 2.65
N SER A 464 -9.05 4.82 2.31
CA SER A 464 -7.96 3.85 2.56
C SER A 464 -7.72 3.59 4.06
N GLY A 465 -8.04 4.56 4.93
CA GLY A 465 -7.86 4.46 6.37
C GLY A 465 -6.42 4.70 6.82
N PHE A 466 -6.23 5.59 7.81
CA PHE A 466 -4.94 5.82 8.47
C PHE A 466 -4.97 5.29 9.90
N SER A 467 -3.82 4.82 10.39
CA SER A 467 -3.62 4.41 11.78
C SER A 467 -3.52 5.61 12.73
N ASP A 468 -2.94 6.72 12.28
CA ASP A 468 -2.76 7.94 13.07
C ASP A 468 -3.82 9.02 12.71
N PRO A 469 -4.60 9.53 13.68
CA PRO A 469 -5.50 10.68 13.50
C PRO A 469 -4.82 11.94 12.91
N VAL A 470 -3.52 12.13 13.14
CA VAL A 470 -2.73 13.25 12.60
C VAL A 470 -2.68 13.19 11.07
N ASP A 471 -2.66 12.00 10.47
CA ASP A 471 -2.60 11.83 9.02
C ASP A 471 -3.90 12.28 8.33
N TYR A 472 -5.05 11.97 8.92
CA TYR A 472 -6.34 12.52 8.46
C TYR A 472 -6.29 14.05 8.46
N SER A 473 -5.81 14.65 9.56
CA SER A 473 -5.70 16.10 9.68
C SER A 473 -4.76 16.69 8.62
N ARG A 474 -3.63 16.03 8.36
CA ARG A 474 -2.65 16.44 7.34
C ARG A 474 -3.24 16.44 5.93
N ILE A 475 -4.00 15.40 5.56
CA ILE A 475 -4.66 15.31 4.25
C ILE A 475 -5.73 16.38 4.09
N TRP A 476 -6.55 16.62 5.12
CA TRP A 476 -7.51 17.72 5.14
C TRP A 476 -6.83 19.08 5.00
N ILE A 477 -5.75 19.35 5.73
CA ILE A 477 -4.99 20.61 5.62
C ILE A 477 -4.45 20.81 4.21
N ASN A 478 -3.92 19.76 3.57
CA ASN A 478 -3.41 19.83 2.21
C ASN A 478 -4.53 20.14 1.20
N TYR A 479 -5.69 19.49 1.32
CA TYR A 479 -6.84 19.72 0.47
C TYR A 479 -7.44 21.13 0.64
N ILE A 480 -7.55 21.61 1.88
CA ILE A 480 -7.96 23.00 2.18
C ILE A 480 -6.95 24.00 1.61
N SER A 481 -5.65 23.69 1.71
CA SER A 481 -4.59 24.54 1.17
C SER A 481 -4.61 24.61 -0.35
N TYR A 482 -4.91 23.51 -1.04
CA TYR A 482 -5.18 23.48 -2.47
C TYR A 482 -6.29 24.46 -2.84
N PHE A 483 -7.42 24.41 -2.13
CA PHE A 483 -8.52 25.33 -2.38
C PHE A 483 -8.16 26.78 -2.08
N ARG A 484 -7.41 27.03 -1.00
CA ARG A 484 -6.90 28.37 -0.68
C ARG A 484 -6.06 28.97 -1.81
N ARG A 485 -5.35 28.15 -2.59
CA ARG A 485 -4.57 28.59 -3.75
C ARG A 485 -5.40 28.78 -5.01
N LYS A 486 -6.60 28.18 -5.08
CA LYS A 486 -7.57 28.33 -6.17
C LYS A 486 -8.62 29.42 -5.92
N ILE A 487 -8.52 30.08 -4.78
CA ILE A 487 -9.29 31.24 -4.38
C ILE A 487 -8.72 32.49 -5.08
N ASP A 488 -9.59 33.36 -5.60
CA ASP A 488 -9.22 34.68 -6.13
C ASP A 488 -8.72 35.64 -5.03
N ASP A 489 -8.19 36.82 -5.41
CA ASP A 489 -7.74 37.86 -4.46
C ASP A 489 -8.84 38.31 -3.48
N ASP A 490 -10.11 37.98 -3.76
CA ASP A 490 -11.29 38.26 -2.94
C ASP A 490 -11.64 37.16 -1.94
N GLY A 491 -10.85 36.08 -1.86
CA GLY A 491 -11.04 35.04 -0.85
C GLY A 491 -12.05 33.95 -1.24
N ILE A 492 -12.47 33.86 -2.51
CA ILE A 492 -13.55 32.99 -2.97
C ILE A 492 -13.07 31.90 -3.96
N PRO A 493 -13.46 30.62 -3.81
CA PRO A 493 -13.06 29.57 -4.73
C PRO A 493 -13.62 29.75 -6.15
N ASN A 494 -12.77 29.61 -7.17
CA ASN A 494 -13.13 29.89 -8.56
C ASN A 494 -14.03 28.83 -9.25
N SER A 495 -14.29 27.68 -8.62
CA SER A 495 -15.20 26.65 -9.15
C SER A 495 -15.75 25.77 -8.01
N ASP A 496 -17.00 26.00 -7.61
CA ASP A 496 -17.71 25.24 -6.56
C ASP A 496 -19.20 25.09 -6.92
N PRO A 497 -19.56 24.14 -7.81
CA PRO A 497 -20.93 23.99 -8.30
C PRO A 497 -21.94 23.62 -7.21
N GLU A 498 -21.50 22.93 -6.16
CA GLU A 498 -22.35 22.43 -5.07
C GLU A 498 -22.30 23.30 -3.81
N LEU A 499 -21.51 24.37 -3.82
CA LEU A 499 -21.34 25.34 -2.73
C LEU A 499 -20.83 24.73 -1.41
N LYS A 500 -20.30 23.50 -1.46
CA LYS A 500 -19.78 22.77 -0.29
C LYS A 500 -18.52 23.44 0.24
N LEU A 501 -17.67 23.87 -0.67
CA LEU A 501 -16.39 24.49 -0.34
C LEU A 501 -16.57 25.92 0.17
N SER A 502 -17.50 26.67 -0.43
CA SER A 502 -17.85 28.02 -0.01
C SER A 502 -18.42 28.04 1.41
N ARG A 503 -19.26 27.03 1.78
CA ARG A 503 -19.80 26.86 3.14
C ARG A 503 -18.72 26.51 4.16
N PHE A 504 -17.84 25.58 3.80
CA PHE A 504 -16.72 25.17 4.64
C PHE A 504 -15.79 26.36 4.92
N TRP A 505 -15.43 27.13 3.90
CA TRP A 505 -14.57 28.30 4.04
C TRP A 505 -15.21 29.41 4.88
N ALA A 506 -16.51 29.66 4.69
CA ALA A 506 -17.22 30.65 5.51
C ALA A 506 -17.26 30.27 7.00
N SER A 507 -17.38 28.98 7.33
CA SER A 507 -17.27 28.49 8.72
C SER A 507 -15.83 28.60 9.24
N VAL A 508 -14.82 28.20 8.48
CA VAL A 508 -13.41 28.30 8.91
C VAL A 508 -13.00 29.77 9.13
N SER A 509 -13.39 30.68 8.23
CA SER A 509 -13.12 32.12 8.35
C SER A 509 -13.78 32.73 9.58
N GLY A 510 -15.06 32.39 9.85
CA GLY A 510 -15.79 32.91 11.00
C GLY A 510 -15.34 32.31 12.33
N ASP A 511 -15.30 30.98 12.42
CA ASP A 511 -15.16 30.26 13.68
C ASP A 511 -13.69 30.14 14.11
N ARG A 512 -12.78 29.89 13.17
CA ARG A 512 -11.35 29.63 13.48
C ARG A 512 -10.47 30.85 13.27
N LEU A 513 -10.66 31.57 12.17
CA LEU A 513 -9.83 32.75 11.84
C LEU A 513 -10.38 34.04 12.45
N ARG A 514 -11.62 34.02 12.98
CA ARG A 514 -12.36 35.20 13.50
C ARG A 514 -12.46 36.35 12.47
N ASP A 515 -12.30 36.03 11.19
CA ASP A 515 -12.45 36.97 10.08
C ASP A 515 -13.90 36.92 9.59
N MET A 516 -14.75 37.63 10.35
CA MET A 516 -16.17 37.73 10.06
C MET A 516 -16.48 38.52 8.79
N GLU A 517 -15.55 39.33 8.29
CA GLU A 517 -15.76 40.09 7.07
C GLU A 517 -15.66 39.17 5.84
N THR A 518 -14.64 38.33 5.79
CA THR A 518 -14.46 37.33 4.73
C THR A 518 -15.54 36.24 4.81
N ALA A 519 -15.90 35.80 6.02
CA ALA A 519 -17.00 34.84 6.22
C ALA A 519 -18.34 35.39 5.68
N ARG A 520 -18.65 36.66 5.94
CA ARG A 520 -19.86 37.33 5.42
C ARG A 520 -19.82 37.51 3.91
N LYS A 521 -18.67 37.86 3.33
CA LYS A 521 -18.51 37.95 1.85
C LYS A 521 -18.75 36.59 1.18
N CYS A 522 -18.22 35.52 1.76
CA CYS A 522 -18.44 34.15 1.29
C CYS A 522 -19.93 33.76 1.37
N TRP A 523 -20.58 33.98 2.52
CA TRP A 523 -22.01 33.74 2.69
C TRP A 523 -22.87 34.60 1.75
N ALA A 524 -22.53 35.85 1.51
CA ALA A 524 -23.27 36.73 0.59
C ALA A 524 -23.26 36.21 -0.85
N LYS A 525 -22.15 35.63 -1.33
CA LYS A 525 -22.05 35.03 -2.66
C LYS A 525 -22.72 33.66 -2.75
N ILE A 526 -22.64 32.84 -1.70
CA ILE A 526 -23.45 31.61 -1.57
C ILE A 526 -24.94 31.94 -1.68
N VAL A 527 -25.39 32.99 -0.98
CA VAL A 527 -26.77 33.48 -1.01
C VAL A 527 -27.16 33.99 -2.40
N HIS A 528 -26.29 34.76 -3.06
CA HIS A 528 -26.51 35.24 -4.42
C HIS A 528 -26.62 34.11 -5.46
N LEU A 529 -25.84 33.02 -5.30
CA LEU A 529 -25.84 31.86 -6.21
C LEU A 529 -27.02 30.91 -5.96
N ILE A 530 -27.55 30.83 -4.74
CA ILE A 530 -28.70 29.97 -4.37
C ILE A 530 -30.05 30.65 -4.68
N GLY A 531 -30.08 31.97 -4.85
CA GLY A 531 -31.31 32.76 -5.02
C GLY A 531 -32.20 32.74 -3.77
N ASP A 532 -33.38 33.40 -3.83
CA ASP A 532 -34.40 33.66 -2.78
C ASP A 532 -34.84 32.45 -1.91
N ARG A 533 -33.89 31.87 -1.17
CA ARG A 533 -34.12 30.80 -0.19
C ARG A 533 -33.71 31.18 1.24
N MET A 534 -33.22 32.40 1.49
CA MET A 534 -32.86 32.84 2.84
C MET A 534 -33.15 34.33 3.10
N ILE A 535 -34.38 34.64 3.53
CA ILE A 535 -34.72 35.85 4.31
C ILE A 535 -35.24 35.34 5.68
N TYR A 536 -34.48 35.64 6.73
CA TYR A 536 -34.04 34.62 7.67
C TYR A 536 -35.01 34.15 8.78
N TRP A 537 -36.09 34.84 9.15
CA TRP A 537 -36.93 34.36 10.28
C TRP A 537 -38.44 34.53 10.05
N THR A 538 -38.88 35.70 9.60
CA THR A 538 -40.30 36.00 9.37
C THR A 538 -40.93 35.22 8.21
N GLU A 539 -40.21 35.03 7.10
CA GLU A 539 -40.72 34.28 5.94
C GLU A 539 -40.51 32.76 6.09
N GLY A 540 -39.49 32.35 6.86
CA GLY A 540 -39.22 30.95 7.18
C GLY A 540 -40.35 30.33 8.00
N MET A 541 -40.88 31.06 8.99
CA MET A 541 -41.97 30.57 9.83
C MET A 541 -43.28 30.34 9.07
N GLU A 542 -43.61 31.16 8.07
CA GLU A 542 -44.82 30.99 7.26
C GLU A 542 -44.74 29.77 6.31
N LYS A 543 -43.53 29.27 6.02
CA LYS A 543 -43.25 28.23 5.03
C LYS A 543 -42.80 26.87 5.63
N ILE A 544 -42.36 26.82 6.88
CA ILE A 544 -41.95 25.58 7.57
C ILE A 544 -43.19 24.78 8.00
N LYS A 545 -43.33 23.55 7.47
CA LYS A 545 -44.47 22.67 7.72
C LYS A 545 -44.19 21.57 8.74
N ASP A 546 -42.93 21.16 8.88
CA ASP A 546 -42.60 19.90 9.55
C ASP A 546 -42.28 20.08 11.04
N PHE A 547 -41.65 21.19 11.45
CA PHE A 547 -41.24 21.42 12.86
C PHE A 547 -41.31 22.91 13.28
N PRO A 548 -42.50 23.54 13.24
CA PRO A 548 -42.66 24.96 13.54
C PRO A 548 -42.33 25.32 15.00
N ASP A 549 -42.59 24.42 15.96
CA ASP A 549 -42.37 24.65 17.39
C ASP A 549 -40.89 24.68 17.76
N TYR A 550 -40.09 23.82 17.13
CA TYR A 550 -38.64 23.79 17.33
C TYR A 550 -37.99 25.07 16.81
N PHE A 551 -38.44 25.55 15.65
CA PHE A 551 -37.97 26.81 15.07
C PHE A 551 -38.44 28.04 15.89
N ALA A 552 -39.66 28.00 16.43
CA ALA A 552 -40.17 29.02 17.36
C ALA A 552 -39.31 29.11 18.63
N HIS A 553 -38.90 27.96 19.18
CA HIS A 553 -38.04 27.89 20.35
C HIS A 553 -36.67 28.52 20.09
N LEU A 554 -36.04 28.20 18.97
CA LEU A 554 -34.73 28.74 18.59
C LEU A 554 -34.77 30.26 18.36
N TRP A 555 -35.83 30.77 17.70
CA TRP A 555 -35.98 32.21 17.50
C TRP A 555 -36.24 32.94 18.83
N ARG A 556 -37.09 32.40 19.71
CA ARG A 556 -37.31 32.97 21.04
C ARG A 556 -36.03 32.98 21.87
N GLN A 557 -35.26 31.90 21.82
CA GLN A 557 -33.99 31.78 22.54
C GLN A 557 -32.96 32.79 22.03
N PHE A 558 -32.87 32.98 20.72
CA PHE A 558 -32.01 34.00 20.13
C PHE A 558 -32.37 35.43 20.56
N GLU A 559 -33.65 35.81 20.51
CA GLU A 559 -34.09 37.15 20.93
C GLU A 559 -33.97 37.35 22.45
N LEU A 560 -34.00 36.28 23.25
CA LEU A 560 -33.74 36.31 24.70
C LEU A 560 -32.25 36.51 25.03
N GLU A 561 -31.37 35.94 24.21
CA GLU A 561 -29.92 35.99 24.42
C GLU A 561 -29.30 37.27 23.84
N GLU A 562 -29.83 37.77 22.73
CA GLU A 562 -29.18 38.82 21.92
C GLU A 562 -30.09 40.03 21.59
N GLY A 563 -31.40 39.96 21.87
CA GLY A 563 -32.39 40.98 21.47
C GLY A 563 -32.83 41.94 22.59
N ASP A 564 -33.54 43.01 22.23
CA ASP A 564 -34.21 43.89 23.18
C ASP A 564 -35.67 43.48 23.47
N LEU A 565 -36.27 44.02 24.55
CA LEU A 565 -37.63 43.66 24.99
C LEU A 565 -38.69 43.87 23.89
N THR A 566 -38.49 44.85 23.02
CA THR A 566 -39.40 45.19 21.91
C THR A 566 -39.26 44.21 20.75
N GLN A 567 -38.05 43.73 20.49
CA GLN A 567 -37.74 42.71 19.49
C GLN A 567 -38.28 41.34 19.90
N LEU A 568 -38.10 40.98 21.17
CA LEU A 568 -38.66 39.76 21.75
C LEU A 568 -40.20 39.77 21.70
N GLN A 569 -40.85 40.87 22.08
CA GLN A 569 -42.32 40.99 22.01
C GLN A 569 -42.85 40.88 20.57
N ASN A 570 -42.17 41.50 19.59
CA ASN A 570 -42.53 41.38 18.18
C ASN A 570 -42.32 39.96 17.64
N ALA A 571 -41.29 39.25 18.09
CA ALA A 571 -41.05 37.85 17.72
C ALA A 571 -42.15 36.95 18.31
N GLU A 572 -42.52 37.14 19.58
CA GLU A 572 -43.58 36.36 20.23
C GLU A 572 -44.96 36.54 19.58
N ASP A 573 -45.32 37.77 19.21
CA ASP A 573 -46.60 38.05 18.54
C ASP A 573 -46.68 37.38 17.15
N LYS A 574 -45.55 37.27 16.44
CA LYS A 574 -45.48 36.62 15.13
C LYS A 574 -45.45 35.09 15.24
N ILE A 575 -44.69 34.56 16.20
CA ILE A 575 -44.67 33.12 16.53
C ILE A 575 -46.08 32.63 16.86
N ARG A 576 -46.80 33.38 17.72
CA ARG A 576 -48.15 33.02 18.15
C ARG A 576 -49.15 32.96 16.99
N LYS A 577 -49.08 33.92 16.06
CA LYS A 577 -49.93 33.92 14.86
C LYS A 577 -49.64 32.75 13.93
N CYS A 578 -48.36 32.39 13.75
CA CYS A 578 -47.96 31.30 12.85
C CYS A 578 -48.37 29.91 13.39
N LEU A 579 -48.21 29.68 14.70
CA LEU A 579 -48.63 28.42 15.33
C LEU A 579 -50.15 28.21 15.23
N LEU A 580 -50.94 29.26 15.46
CA LEU A 580 -52.40 29.22 15.31
C LEU A 580 -52.84 28.83 13.88
N ILE A 581 -52.17 29.39 12.86
CA ILE A 581 -52.42 29.07 11.45
C ILE A 581 -52.07 27.61 11.12
N ASN A 582 -51.03 27.05 11.74
CA ASN A 582 -50.64 25.66 11.53
C ASN A 582 -51.57 24.67 12.25
N GLU A 583 -52.05 25.00 13.46
CA GLU A 583 -53.08 24.24 14.16
C GLU A 583 -54.39 24.19 13.35
N GLU A 584 -54.82 25.32 12.78
CA GLU A 584 -55.99 25.37 11.88
C GLU A 584 -55.79 24.56 10.59
N ARG A 585 -54.55 24.47 10.08
CA ARG A 585 -54.21 23.67 8.88
C ARG A 585 -54.19 22.17 9.19
N LEU A 586 -53.68 21.75 10.36
CA LEU A 586 -53.69 20.36 10.81
C LEU A 586 -55.13 19.89 11.08
N ALA A 587 -55.94 20.72 11.74
CA ALA A 587 -57.37 20.44 11.94
C ALA A 587 -58.16 20.27 10.63
N LYS A 588 -57.78 20.99 9.56
CA LYS A 588 -58.35 20.80 8.21
C LYS A 588 -57.86 19.53 7.51
N LYS A 589 -56.65 19.06 7.82
CA LYS A 589 -56.07 17.84 7.26
C LYS A 589 -56.71 16.60 7.88
N ASP A 590 -56.91 16.60 9.21
CA ASP A 590 -57.59 15.51 9.93
C ASP A 590 -59.10 15.46 9.65
N GLY A 591 -59.72 16.60 9.33
CA GLY A 591 -61.11 16.66 8.86
C GLY A 591 -61.33 16.14 7.43
N SER A 592 -60.26 15.95 6.64
CA SER A 592 -60.36 15.44 5.26
C SER A 592 -60.19 13.92 5.14
N ASP A 593 -59.73 13.25 6.20
CA ASP A 593 -59.49 11.79 6.23
C ASP A 593 -60.62 10.99 6.91
N THR A 594 -61.75 11.65 7.22
CA THR A 594 -62.96 10.98 7.76
C THR A 594 -64.20 11.14 6.87
N GLY A 595 -64.02 11.47 5.59
CA GLY A 595 -65.12 11.74 4.67
C GLY A 595 -64.97 11.10 3.29
N VAL A 596 -65.37 9.82 3.20
CA VAL A 596 -65.78 9.03 2.01
C VAL A 596 -64.68 8.53 1.08
#